data_AF-A0AAE0DVW3-F1
#
_entry.id   AF-A0AAE0DVW3-F1
#
_cell.length_a   1.000
_cell.length_b   1.000
_cell.length_c   1.000
_cell.angle_alpha   90.00
_cell.angle_beta   90.00
_cell.angle_gamma   90.00
#
_symmetry.space_group_name_H-M   'P 1'
#
loop_
_entity.id
_entity.type
_entity.pdbx_description
1 polymer ?
#
loop_
_entity_poly.entity_id
_entity_poly.type
_entity_poly.pdbx_seq_one_letter_code
_entity_poly.pdbx_strand_id
1 'polypeptide(L)'
;MATIRARLNNIVVDSVRLGAVCKCWRLVVLVHHQKSKINNVVTNQFPWLLLPQSLHDNNLRFFDLSAVNIYIISLPKNLPEGLCCGYSKGLLAMATGEEFNPILVLFNPISCVQIRLPPVKKIPSFRDCLRT
;
A
#
# COMPACT_ATOMS: atom_id res chain seq x y z
N MET A 1 15.04 18.41 -5.29
CA MET A 1 15.29 17.09 -4.67
C MET A 1 15.32 17.26 -3.16
N ALA A 2 14.15 17.25 -2.50
CA ALA A 2 14.08 17.40 -1.04
C ALA A 2 14.52 16.08 -0.38
N THR A 3 15.66 16.13 0.29
CA THR A 3 16.29 15.00 0.99
C THR A 3 15.36 14.39 2.04
N ILE A 4 15.21 13.06 1.98
CA ILE A 4 14.43 12.17 2.87
C ILE A 4 14.70 12.43 4.37
N ARG A 5 15.83 13.04 4.72
CA ARG A 5 16.21 13.42 6.10
C ARG A 5 15.37 14.55 6.70
N ALA A 6 14.72 15.41 5.91
CA ALA A 6 13.81 16.44 6.44
C ALA A 6 12.41 15.91 6.83
N ARG A 7 12.11 14.64 6.51
CA ARG A 7 10.81 13.98 6.75
C ARG A 7 10.60 13.51 8.20
N LEU A 8 11.40 14.02 9.16
CA LEU A 8 11.57 13.44 10.51
C LEU A 8 10.71 14.06 11.62
N ASN A 9 9.92 15.11 11.37
CA ASN A 9 9.60 16.04 12.46
C ASN A 9 8.23 15.93 13.17
N ASN A 10 7.36 14.94 12.94
CA ASN A 10 6.20 14.80 13.85
C ASN A 10 5.51 13.43 13.98
N ILE A 11 6.27 12.39 14.31
CA ILE A 11 5.72 11.05 14.59
C ILE A 11 4.59 11.05 15.63
N VAL A 12 4.62 11.97 16.60
CA VAL A 12 3.58 12.09 17.64
C VAL A 12 2.28 12.63 17.04
N VAL A 13 2.32 13.74 16.31
CA VAL A 13 1.12 14.32 15.69
C VAL A 13 0.54 13.37 14.63
N ASP A 14 1.38 12.71 13.85
CA ASP A 14 0.91 11.74 12.85
C ASP A 14 0.25 10.53 13.52
N SER A 15 0.81 10.04 14.64
CA SER A 15 0.21 8.96 15.44
C SER A 15 -1.19 9.33 15.94
N VAL A 16 -1.36 10.56 16.42
CA VAL A 16 -2.65 11.07 16.91
C VAL A 16 -3.65 11.16 15.75
N ARG A 17 -3.23 11.73 14.61
CA ARG A 17 -4.07 11.86 13.41
C ARG A 17 -4.51 10.50 12.87
N LEU A 18 -3.60 9.54 12.73
CA LEU A 18 -3.94 8.17 12.30
C LEU A 18 -4.86 7.47 13.31
N GLY A 19 -4.55 7.58 14.60
CA GLY A 19 -5.32 6.93 15.66
C GLY A 19 -6.76 7.43 15.76
N ALA A 20 -7.01 8.66 15.31
CA ALA A 20 -8.33 9.27 15.27
C ALA A 20 -9.21 8.80 14.10
N VAL A 21 -8.65 8.14 13.07
CA VAL A 21 -9.41 7.70 11.89
C VAL A 21 -10.43 6.61 12.25
N CYS A 22 -9.96 5.49 12.83
CA CYS A 22 -10.83 4.42 13.32
C CYS A 22 -10.09 3.49 14.30
N LYS A 23 -10.82 2.56 14.94
CA LYS A 23 -10.24 1.59 15.90
C LYS A 23 -9.12 0.75 15.27
N CYS A 24 -9.28 0.30 14.03
CA CYS A 24 -8.27 -0.50 13.34
C CYS A 24 -6.97 0.28 13.09
N TRP A 25 -7.07 1.56 12.72
CA TRP A 25 -5.90 2.41 12.46
C TRP A 25 -5.16 2.75 13.75
N ARG A 26 -5.89 2.98 14.84
CA ARG A 26 -5.31 3.12 16.18
C ARG A 26 -4.52 1.87 16.61
N LEU A 27 -4.99 0.66 16.28
CA LEU A 27 -4.22 -0.56 16.52
C LEU A 27 -2.93 -0.61 15.69
N VAL A 28 -2.98 -0.19 14.42
CA VAL A 28 -1.78 -0.09 13.57
C VAL A 28 -0.74 0.84 14.17
N VAL A 29 -1.15 2.00 14.68
CA VAL A 29 -0.27 2.95 15.39
C VAL A 29 0.37 2.29 16.62
N LEU A 30 -0.41 1.60 17.44
CA LEU A 30 0.10 0.93 18.65
C LEU A 30 1.11 -0.18 18.32
N VAL A 31 0.81 -1.03 17.33
CA VAL A 31 1.72 -2.09 16.87
C VAL A 31 3.01 -1.49 16.28
N HIS A 32 2.91 -0.38 15.56
CA HIS A 32 4.06 0.32 15.00
C HIS A 32 4.98 0.87 16.10
N HIS A 33 4.41 1.55 17.12
CA HIS A 33 5.15 2.00 18.30
C HIS A 33 5.83 0.85 19.04
N GLN A 34 5.13 -0.27 19.22
CA GLN A 34 5.67 -1.44 19.88
C GLN A 34 6.84 -2.07 19.10
N LYS A 35 6.72 -2.20 17.77
CA LYS A 35 7.80 -2.71 16.92
C LYS A 35 9.03 -1.81 16.90
N SER A 36 8.84 -0.49 16.88
CA SER A 36 9.95 0.46 16.92
C SER A 36 10.72 0.36 18.24
N LYS A 37 10.00 0.22 19.36
CA LYS A 37 10.59 0.01 20.70
C LYS A 37 11.35 -1.30 20.84
N ILE A 38 10.86 -2.40 20.25
CA ILE A 38 11.49 -3.73 20.34
C ILE A 38 12.73 -3.82 19.46
N ASN A 39 12.67 -3.32 18.23
CA ASN A 39 13.76 -3.51 17.27
C ASN A 39 14.83 -2.42 17.32
N ASN A 40 14.67 -1.38 18.17
CA ASN A 40 15.45 -0.14 18.11
C ASN A 40 15.47 0.51 16.70
N VAL A 41 14.56 0.09 15.83
CA VAL A 41 14.42 0.63 14.48
C VAL A 41 13.49 1.83 14.59
N VAL A 42 14.08 3.00 14.39
CA VAL A 42 13.39 4.27 14.25
C VAL A 42 12.73 4.28 12.86
N THR A 43 11.60 3.61 12.69
CA THR A 43 10.77 3.77 11.48
C THR A 43 10.01 5.09 11.61
N ASN A 44 10.71 6.19 11.34
CA ASN A 44 10.17 7.55 11.53
C ASN A 44 9.13 7.97 10.48
N GLN A 45 8.66 7.06 9.63
CA GLN A 45 7.78 7.38 8.52
C GLN A 45 6.55 6.48 8.58
N PHE A 46 5.39 7.10 8.80
CA PHE A 46 4.13 6.43 8.60
C PHE A 46 3.99 6.00 7.13
N PRO A 47 3.34 4.87 6.85
CA PRO A 47 3.09 4.46 5.49
C PRO A 47 2.22 5.51 4.79
N TRP A 48 2.52 5.78 3.53
CA TRP A 48 1.65 6.57 2.68
C TRP A 48 0.30 5.90 2.52
N LEU A 49 -0.77 6.69 2.55
CA LEU A 49 -2.12 6.19 2.39
C LEU A 49 -2.49 6.17 0.92
N LEU A 50 -2.75 4.99 0.38
CA LEU A 50 -3.33 4.90 -0.95
C LEU A 50 -4.75 5.46 -0.92
N LEU A 51 -4.98 6.52 -1.68
CA LEU A 51 -6.30 7.12 -1.86
C LEU A 51 -7.10 6.33 -2.91
N PRO A 52 -8.44 6.34 -2.84
CA PRO A 52 -9.29 5.72 -3.84
C PRO A 52 -8.92 6.19 -5.25
N GLN A 53 -8.73 5.22 -6.14
CA GLN A 53 -8.49 5.46 -7.55
C GLN A 53 -9.82 5.85 -8.23
N SER A 54 -9.77 6.86 -9.11
CA SER A 54 -10.90 7.17 -9.99
C SER A 54 -10.90 6.18 -11.16
N LEU A 55 -12.07 5.72 -11.59
CA LEU A 55 -12.23 4.77 -12.70
C LEU A 55 -11.59 5.25 -14.02
N HIS A 56 -11.36 6.55 -14.17
CA HIS A 56 -10.78 7.14 -15.38
C HIS A 56 -9.35 7.65 -15.18
N ASP A 57 -8.76 7.44 -14.01
CA ASP A 57 -7.44 7.95 -13.67
C ASP A 57 -6.43 6.81 -13.52
N ASN A 58 -5.46 6.77 -14.43
CA ASN A 58 -4.33 5.85 -14.37
C ASN A 58 -3.26 6.27 -13.35
N ASN A 59 -3.61 7.14 -12.40
CA ASN A 59 -2.72 7.55 -11.34
C ASN A 59 -3.12 6.94 -9.99
N LEU A 60 -2.11 6.46 -9.27
CA LEU A 60 -2.23 6.19 -7.85
C LEU A 60 -1.93 7.48 -7.09
N ARG A 61 -2.80 7.80 -6.14
CA ARG A 61 -2.63 8.96 -5.27
C ARG A 61 -2.30 8.47 -3.87
N PHE A 62 -1.20 8.94 -3.34
CA PHE A 62 -0.70 8.58 -2.03
C PHE A 62 -0.72 9.81 -1.13
N PHE A 63 -1.50 9.77 -0.06
CA PHE A 63 -1.49 10.82 0.94
C PHE A 63 -0.40 10.54 1.98
N ASP A 64 0.52 11.49 2.10
CA ASP A 64 1.56 11.51 3.12
C ASP A 64 1.08 12.35 4.29
N LEU A 65 0.83 11.67 5.40
CA LEU A 65 0.33 12.27 6.63
C LEU A 65 1.34 13.26 7.24
N SER A 66 2.63 12.97 7.14
CA SER A 66 3.70 13.79 7.71
C SER A 66 3.88 15.09 6.95
N ALA A 67 3.78 15.04 5.62
CA ALA A 67 3.94 16.20 4.76
C ALA A 67 2.61 16.93 4.47
N VAL A 68 1.47 16.33 4.82
CA VAL A 68 0.12 16.76 4.44
C VAL A 68 0.06 17.02 2.92
N ASN A 69 0.62 16.09 2.15
CA ASN A 69 0.78 16.22 0.70
C ASN A 69 0.25 14.98 -0.02
N ILE A 70 -0.18 15.18 -1.26
CA ILE A 70 -0.58 14.09 -2.16
C ILE A 70 0.54 13.86 -3.18
N TYR A 71 1.06 12.64 -3.20
CA TYR A 71 1.97 12.16 -4.23
C TYR A 71 1.17 11.43 -5.31
N ILE A 72 1.42 11.78 -6.56
CA ILE A 72 0.77 11.19 -7.72
C ILE A 72 1.79 10.33 -8.44
N ILE A 73 1.48 9.06 -8.61
CA ILE A 73 2.32 8.09 -9.31
C ILE A 73 1.53 7.57 -10.50
N SER A 74 1.99 7.89 -11.70
CA SER A 74 1.39 7.38 -12.92
C SER A 74 1.67 5.90 -13.05
N LEU A 75 0.60 5.13 -13.18
CA LEU A 75 0.69 3.72 -13.48
C LEU A 75 1.20 3.55 -14.92
N PRO A 76 2.00 2.51 -15.18
CA PRO A 76 2.32 2.10 -16.53
C PRO A 76 1.03 1.93 -17.34
N LYS A 77 1.02 2.41 -18.60
CA LYS A 77 -0.16 2.33 -19.51
C LYS A 77 -0.71 0.90 -19.69
N ASN A 78 0.11 -0.10 -19.38
CA ASN A 78 -0.21 -1.52 -19.53
C ASN A 78 -0.72 -2.17 -18.24
N LEU A 79 -1.01 -1.40 -17.18
CA LEU A 79 -1.70 -1.93 -16.01
C LEU A 79 -3.20 -2.00 -16.32
N PRO A 80 -3.80 -3.19 -16.36
CA PRO A 80 -5.24 -3.32 -16.53
C PRO A 80 -5.98 -2.73 -15.33
N GLU A 81 -7.17 -2.18 -15.57
CA GLU A 81 -8.14 -1.83 -14.52
C GLU A 81 -8.38 -3.06 -13.63
N GLY A 82 -8.29 -2.87 -12.30
CA GLY A 82 -8.34 -3.98 -11.36
C GLY A 82 -8.27 -3.57 -9.89
N LEU A 83 -8.50 -4.52 -8.99
CA LEU A 83 -8.42 -4.30 -7.55
C LEU A 83 -6.96 -4.11 -7.14
N CYS A 84 -6.63 -2.94 -6.59
CA CYS A 84 -5.33 -2.64 -6.01
C CYS A 84 -5.42 -2.61 -4.48
N CYS A 85 -4.64 -3.45 -3.81
CA CYS A 85 -4.51 -3.44 -2.36
C CYS A 85 -3.05 -3.25 -1.94
N GLY A 86 -2.85 -2.52 -0.83
CA GLY A 86 -1.52 -2.35 -0.25
C GLY A 86 -0.97 -3.68 0.25
N TYR A 87 0.28 -3.96 -0.08
CA TYR A 87 1.03 -5.14 0.34
C TYR A 87 2.24 -4.75 1.21
N SER A 88 2.81 -5.73 1.91
CA SER A 88 3.99 -5.51 2.76
C SER A 88 5.15 -4.88 1.99
N LYS A 89 6.00 -4.11 2.69
CA LYS A 89 7.20 -3.44 2.15
C LYS A 89 6.92 -2.38 1.07
N GLY A 90 5.72 -1.81 1.05
CA GLY A 90 5.36 -0.73 0.10
C GLY A 90 5.09 -1.22 -1.32
N LEU A 91 4.88 -2.54 -1.48
CA LEU A 91 4.41 -3.12 -2.73
C LEU A 91 2.89 -3.01 -2.80
N LEU A 92 2.35 -3.01 -4.01
CA LEU A 92 0.92 -3.10 -4.28
C LEU A 92 0.64 -4.46 -4.90
N ALA A 93 -0.34 -5.17 -4.34
CA ALA A 93 -0.88 -6.36 -4.98
C ALA A 93 -2.05 -5.91 -5.87
N MET A 94 -1.99 -6.33 -7.14
CA MET A 94 -2.98 -5.97 -8.13
C MET A 94 -3.52 -7.23 -8.80
N ALA A 95 -4.84 -7.33 -8.86
CA ALA A 95 -5.54 -8.42 -9.53
C ALA A 95 -6.22 -7.88 -10.80
N THR A 96 -5.96 -8.52 -11.92
CA THR A 96 -6.40 -8.06 -13.25
C THR A 96 -6.82 -9.25 -14.12
N GLY A 97 -7.59 -9.02 -15.19
CA GLY A 97 -8.08 -10.11 -16.05
C GLY A 97 -9.40 -10.71 -15.56
N GLU A 98 -9.68 -11.95 -15.94
CA GLU A 98 -10.97 -12.61 -15.66
C GLU A 98 -11.17 -12.91 -14.17
N GLU A 99 -12.42 -12.80 -13.70
CA GLU A 99 -12.84 -13.06 -12.32
C GLU A 99 -12.34 -14.41 -11.78
N PHE A 100 -12.40 -15.46 -12.60
CA PHE A 100 -12.00 -16.82 -12.24
C PHE A 100 -10.56 -17.18 -12.66
N ASN A 101 -9.84 -16.24 -13.26
CA ASN A 101 -8.46 -16.44 -13.70
C ASN A 101 -7.64 -15.14 -13.66
N PRO A 102 -7.56 -14.46 -12.49
CA PRO A 102 -6.89 -13.19 -12.45
C PRO A 102 -5.37 -13.36 -12.58
N ILE A 103 -4.77 -12.44 -13.31
CA ILE A 103 -3.34 -12.19 -13.32
C ILE A 103 -3.03 -11.35 -12.09
N LEU A 104 -2.23 -11.92 -11.19
CA LEU A 104 -1.76 -11.25 -9.99
C LEU A 104 -0.37 -10.64 -10.24
N VAL A 105 -0.20 -9.37 -9.90
CA VAL A 105 1.06 -8.65 -10.03
C VAL A 105 1.39 -7.96 -8.71
N LEU A 106 2.65 -8.09 -8.27
CA LEU A 106 3.22 -7.20 -7.27
C LEU A 106 3.89 -6.03 -7.98
N PHE A 107 3.44 -4.81 -7.69
CA PHE A 107 3.98 -3.60 -8.26
C PHE A 107 4.66 -2.75 -7.19
N ASN A 108 5.86 -2.28 -7.48
CA ASN A 108 6.53 -1.28 -6.67
C ASN A 108 6.27 0.11 -7.29
N PRO A 109 5.49 0.99 -6.64
CA PRO A 109 5.14 2.28 -7.21
C PRO A 109 6.32 3.26 -7.28
N ILE A 110 7.41 3.03 -6.54
CA ILE A 110 8.59 3.90 -6.55
C ILE A 110 9.54 3.51 -7.67
N SER A 111 9.83 2.21 -7.82
CA SER A 111 10.75 1.71 -8.86
C SER A 111 10.05 1.35 -10.18
N CYS A 112 8.72 1.38 -10.20
CA CYS A 112 7.88 0.91 -11.30
C CYS A 112 8.10 -0.56 -11.69
N VAL A 113 8.80 -1.35 -10.85
CA VAL A 113 9.04 -2.77 -11.10
C VAL A 113 7.75 -3.56 -10.91
N GLN A 114 7.49 -4.45 -11.85
CA GLN A 114 6.38 -5.39 -11.82
C GLN A 114 6.89 -6.82 -11.68
N ILE A 115 6.32 -7.56 -10.74
CA ILE A 115 6.62 -8.97 -10.52
C ILE A 115 5.32 -9.75 -10.71
N ARG A 116 5.26 -10.57 -11.76
CA ARG A 116 4.13 -11.48 -11.97
C ARG A 116 4.15 -12.59 -10.92
N LEU A 117 3.03 -12.75 -10.23
CA LEU A 117 2.86 -13.85 -9.30
C LEU A 117 2.42 -15.13 -10.04
N PRO A 118 2.63 -16.30 -9.44
CA PRO A 118 2.12 -17.56 -9.97
C PRO A 118 0.59 -17.50 -10.18
N PRO A 119 0.05 -18.12 -11.24
CA PRO A 119 -1.39 -18.15 -11.48
C PRO A 119 -2.17 -18.73 -10.30
N VAL A 120 -3.25 -18.06 -9.91
CA VAL A 120 -4.03 -18.43 -8.71
C VAL A 120 -4.64 -19.82 -8.82
N LYS A 121 -4.95 -20.28 -10.04
CA LYS A 121 -5.39 -21.67 -10.32
C LYS A 121 -4.41 -22.75 -9.87
N LYS A 122 -3.12 -22.41 -9.71
CA LYS A 122 -2.11 -23.33 -9.17
C LYS A 122 -2.12 -23.40 -7.65
N ILE A 123 -2.82 -22.49 -6.96
CA ILE A 123 -2.97 -22.50 -5.50
C ILE A 123 -4.12 -23.46 -5.15
N PRO A 124 -3.87 -24.55 -4.41
CA PRO A 124 -4.88 -25.56 -4.12
C PRO A 124 -6.13 -24.98 -3.44
N SER A 125 -5.93 -24.12 -2.44
CA SER A 125 -7.01 -23.50 -1.66
C SER A 125 -7.86 -22.50 -2.43
N PHE A 126 -7.38 -21.97 -3.57
CA PHE A 126 -8.17 -21.06 -4.38
C PHE A 126 -9.39 -21.74 -5.01
N ARG A 127 -9.28 -23.05 -5.32
CA ARG A 127 -10.41 -23.82 -5.86
C ARG A 127 -11.53 -23.99 -4.83
N ASP A 128 -11.20 -23.96 -3.55
CA ASP A 128 -12.18 -24.12 -2.49
C ASP A 128 -12.96 -22.83 -2.27
N CYS A 129 -12.32 -21.66 -2.42
CA CYS A 129 -12.98 -20.34 -2.35
C CYS A 129 -13.94 -20.04 -3.52
N LEU A 130 -13.78 -20.69 -4.68
CA LEU A 130 -14.67 -20.50 -5.83
C LEU A 130 -15.95 -21.33 -5.76
N ARG A 131 -16.09 -22.21 -4.75
CA ARG A 131 -17.26 -23.10 -4.58
C ARG A 131 -18.25 -22.61 -3.52
N THR A 132 -17.95 -21.51 -2.84
CA THR A 132 -18.80 -20.79 -1.89
C THR A 132 -19.41 -19.57 -2.55
#